data_AF-A0A7S2THC9-F1
#
_entry.id   AF-A0A7S2THC9-F1
#
_cell.length_a   1.000
_cell.length_b   1.000
_cell.length_c   1.000
_cell.angle_alpha   90.00
_cell.angle_beta   90.00
_cell.angle_gamma   90.00
#
_symmetry.space_group_name_H-M   'P 1'
#
loop_
_entity.id
_entity.type
_entity.pdbx_description
1 polymer ?
#
loop_
_entity_poly.entity_id
_entity_poly.type
_entity_poly.pdbx_seq_one_letter_code
_entity_poly.pdbx_strand_id
1 'polypeptide(L)'
;ENRSPGYNRYTYKVQLDNLSFRQPLGGIFVMVHRPESEPLFEFNKKASAELAILAEDGNPQPLVELFKGARGVKDAFSVAGPVLFGQSTNFTAEVPDGYVLSLA
;
A
#
# COMPACT_ATOMS: atom_id res chain seq x y z
N GLU A 1 7.36 0.82 36.91
CA GLU A 1 7.31 0.20 35.57
C GLU A 1 7.27 1.30 34.52
N ASN A 2 8.32 1.44 33.71
CA ASN A 2 8.37 2.41 32.62
C ASN A 2 7.53 1.88 31.45
N ARG A 3 6.28 2.36 31.33
CA ARG A 3 5.54 2.19 30.07
C ARG A 3 6.14 3.16 29.06
N SER A 4 6.85 2.62 28.06
CA SER A 4 7.12 3.35 26.82
C SER A 4 5.81 3.98 26.35
N PRO A 5 5.79 5.24 25.87
CA PRO A 5 4.55 5.85 25.40
C PRO A 5 4.04 5.00 24.24
N GLY A 6 2.99 4.22 24.49
CA GLY A 6 2.37 3.39 23.47
C GLY A 6 1.71 4.32 22.48
N TYR A 7 2.26 4.42 21.27
CA TYR A 7 1.53 5.04 20.17
C TYR A 7 0.19 4.34 20.02
N ASN A 8 -0.90 5.10 19.96
CA ASN A 8 -2.21 4.54 19.62
C ASN A 8 -2.09 3.83 18.26
N ARG A 9 -2.75 2.68 18.11
CA ARG A 9 -2.76 1.90 16.88
C ARG A 9 -4.20 1.73 16.44
N TYR A 10 -4.47 2.05 15.18
CA TYR A 10 -5.79 1.92 14.59
C TYR A 10 -5.76 0.78 13.58
N THR A 11 -6.74 -0.13 13.71
CA THR A 11 -6.92 -1.22 12.77
C THR A 11 -8.01 -0.84 11.78
N TYR A 12 -7.63 -0.64 10.52
CA TYR A 12 -8.56 -0.32 9.44
C TYR A 12 -8.91 -1.58 8.65
N LYS A 13 -10.20 -1.77 8.38
CA LYS A 13 -10.68 -2.70 7.36
C LYS A 13 -10.91 -1.91 6.09
N VAL A 14 -10.12 -2.19 5.05
CA VAL A 14 -10.20 -1.49 3.77
C VAL A 14 -10.88 -2.41 2.77
N GLN A 15 -11.88 -1.90 2.07
CA GLN A 15 -12.51 -2.54 0.93
C GLN A 15 -12.17 -1.73 -0.32
N LEU A 16 -11.74 -2.43 -1.37
CA LEU A 16 -11.49 -1.87 -2.69
C LEU A 16 -12.46 -2.49 -3.69
N ASP A 17 -13.26 -1.63 -4.32
CA ASP A 17 -14.27 -2.01 -5.31
C ASP A 17 -13.77 -1.67 -6.73
N ASN A 18 -13.70 -2.69 -7.61
CA ASN A 18 -13.38 -2.45 -9.01
C ASN A 18 -14.64 -2.03 -9.77
N LEU A 19 -14.82 -0.71 -9.92
CA LEU A 19 -15.96 -0.11 -10.63
C LEU A 19 -15.75 0.03 -12.15
N SER A 20 -14.63 -0.46 -12.68
CA SER A 20 -14.33 -0.33 -14.11
C SER A 20 -15.20 -1.24 -14.98
N PHE A 21 -15.31 -0.90 -16.26
CA PHE A 21 -15.99 -1.72 -17.26
C PHE A 21 -14.98 -2.62 -17.99
N ARG A 22 -15.05 -3.94 -17.76
CA ARG A 22 -14.22 -4.97 -18.41
C ARG A 22 -12.71 -4.78 -18.25
N GLN A 23 -12.26 -4.14 -17.16
CA GLN A 23 -10.84 -3.97 -16.87
C GLN A 23 -10.51 -4.55 -15.48
N PRO A 24 -9.77 -5.68 -15.40
CA PRO A 24 -9.30 -6.17 -14.10
C PRO A 24 -8.29 -5.19 -13.49
N LEU A 25 -8.28 -5.10 -12.16
CA LEU A 25 -7.16 -4.48 -11.43
C LEU A 25 -6.10 -5.55 -11.16
N GLY A 26 -4.83 -5.20 -11.31
CA GLY A 26 -3.69 -6.07 -11.00
C GLY A 26 -3.56 -6.37 -9.50
N GLY A 27 -2.42 -6.92 -9.09
CA GLY A 27 -2.10 -6.97 -7.67
C GLY A 27 -2.02 -5.55 -7.10
N ILE A 28 -2.43 -5.37 -5.84
CA ILE A 28 -2.44 -4.05 -5.19
C ILE A 28 -1.26 -4.00 -4.23
N PHE A 29 -0.48 -2.93 -4.26
CA PHE A 29 0.54 -2.65 -3.26
C PHE A 29 -0.05 -1.78 -2.14
N VAL A 30 0.29 -2.07 -0.89
CA VAL A 30 -0.12 -1.30 0.28
C VAL A 30 1.10 -1.01 1.15
N MET A 31 1.22 0.24 1.60
CA MET A 31 2.28 0.70 2.50
C MET A 31 1.70 1.50 3.66
N VAL A 32 2.13 1.17 4.88
CA VAL A 32 1.90 1.99 6.08
C VAL A 32 3.22 2.67 6.44
N HIS A 33 3.28 3.99 6.38
CA HIS A 33 4.53 4.74 6.52
C HIS A 33 4.34 6.08 7.22
N ARG A 34 5.43 6.70 7.67
CA ARG A 34 5.41 8.09 8.13
C ARG A 34 5.20 9.02 6.94
N PRO A 35 4.50 10.17 7.10
CA PRO A 35 4.33 11.16 6.03
C PRO A 35 5.65 11.57 5.35
N GLU A 36 6.75 11.57 6.10
CA GLU A 36 8.07 12.04 5.63
C GLU A 36 8.93 10.92 5.00
N SER A 37 8.39 9.71 4.89
CA SER A 37 9.07 8.60 4.22
C SER A 37 9.11 8.86 2.71
N GLU A 38 9.99 8.16 1.99
CA GLU A 38 10.00 8.20 0.53
C GLU A 38 8.58 7.92 0.00
N PRO A 39 7.98 8.83 -0.78
CA PRO A 39 6.61 8.69 -1.24
C PRO A 39 6.48 7.54 -2.24
N LEU A 40 5.33 6.86 -2.23
CA LEU A 40 5.02 5.83 -3.23
C LEU A 40 4.98 6.43 -4.65
N PHE A 41 4.38 7.62 -4.79
CA PHE A 41 4.38 8.39 -6.02
C PHE A 41 4.25 9.88 -5.71
N GLU A 42 4.65 10.71 -6.67
CA GLU A 42 4.47 12.15 -6.64
C GLU A 42 3.93 12.65 -7.99
N PHE A 43 3.00 13.60 -7.95
CA PHE A 43 2.50 14.21 -9.16
C PHE A 43 3.60 14.93 -9.95
N ASN A 44 3.58 14.78 -11.27
CA ASN A 44 4.58 15.34 -12.19
C ASN A 44 6.01 14.85 -11.98
N LYS A 45 6.20 13.75 -11.23
CA LYS A 45 7.48 13.04 -11.13
C LYS A 45 7.44 11.77 -11.96
N LYS A 46 8.62 11.35 -12.43
CA LYS A 46 8.77 10.05 -13.07
C LYS A 46 8.51 8.96 -12.03
N ALA A 47 7.76 7.92 -12.40
CA ALA A 47 7.59 6.74 -11.57
C ALA A 47 8.95 6.06 -11.29
N SER A 48 9.09 5.45 -10.10
CA SER A 48 10.19 4.54 -9.83
C SER A 48 10.13 3.32 -10.75
N ALA A 49 11.23 2.57 -10.86
CA ALA A 49 11.24 1.36 -11.68
C ALA A 49 10.25 0.31 -11.15
N GLU A 50 10.14 0.21 -9.84
CA GLU A 50 9.24 -0.71 -9.13
C GLU A 50 7.77 -0.32 -9.33
N LEU A 51 7.45 0.98 -9.30
CA LEU A 51 6.10 1.46 -9.57
C LEU A 51 5.71 1.27 -11.05
N ALA A 52 6.66 1.41 -11.97
CA ALA A 52 6.42 1.11 -13.38
C ALA A 52 6.07 -0.37 -13.59
N ILE A 53 6.78 -1.30 -12.94
CA ILE A 53 6.46 -2.74 -13.01
C ILE A 53 5.04 -3.02 -12.49
N LEU A 54 4.63 -2.38 -11.40
CA LEU A 54 3.24 -2.51 -10.93
C LEU A 54 2.24 -1.98 -11.97
N ALA A 55 2.50 -0.80 -12.54
CA ALA A 55 1.59 -0.16 -13.49
C ALA A 55 1.48 -0.91 -14.83
N GLU A 56 2.57 -1.51 -15.30
CA GLU A 56 2.65 -2.18 -16.60
C GLU A 56 2.26 -3.67 -16.51
N ASP A 57 2.74 -4.37 -15.49
CA ASP A 57 2.59 -5.83 -15.38
C ASP A 57 1.61 -6.26 -14.27
N GLY A 58 1.16 -5.33 -13.42
CA GLY A 58 0.33 -5.64 -12.27
C GLY A 58 1.05 -6.42 -11.15
N ASN A 59 2.39 -6.40 -11.13
CA ASN A 59 3.20 -7.12 -10.16
C ASN A 59 3.64 -6.19 -8.99
N PRO A 60 3.10 -6.36 -7.77
CA PRO A 60 3.44 -5.50 -6.63
C PRO A 60 4.71 -5.93 -5.89
N GLN A 61 5.30 -7.10 -6.19
CA GLN A 61 6.42 -7.64 -5.40
C GLN A 61 7.65 -6.73 -5.34
N PRO A 62 8.09 -6.08 -6.43
CA PRO A 62 9.23 -5.16 -6.36
C PRO A 62 9.01 -4.00 -5.38
N LEU A 63 7.79 -3.47 -5.26
CA LEU A 63 7.46 -2.43 -4.28
C LEU A 63 7.45 -2.97 -2.86
N VAL A 64 6.95 -4.20 -2.65
CA VAL A 64 7.04 -4.86 -1.34
C VAL A 64 8.50 -5.03 -0.93
N GLU A 65 9.36 -5.50 -1.82
CA GLU A 65 10.80 -5.66 -1.55
C GLU A 65 11.49 -4.33 -1.28
N LEU A 66 11.16 -3.28 -2.03
CA LEU A 66 11.72 -1.94 -1.86
C LEU A 66 11.37 -1.32 -0.49
N PHE A 67 10.11 -1.43 -0.07
CA PHE A 67 9.62 -0.72 1.12
C PHE A 67 9.63 -1.56 2.41
N LYS A 68 9.75 -2.89 2.31
CA LYS A 68 9.78 -3.76 3.48
C LYS A 68 11.04 -3.51 4.31
N GLY A 69 10.85 -2.95 5.51
CA GLY A 69 11.94 -2.60 6.41
C GLY A 69 12.65 -1.29 6.06
N ALA A 70 12.14 -0.54 5.07
CA ALA A 70 12.65 0.79 4.75
C ALA A 70 12.42 1.75 5.93
N ARG A 71 13.31 2.73 6.09
CA ARG A 71 13.23 3.71 7.17
C ARG A 71 11.92 4.50 7.07
N GLY A 72 11.14 4.50 8.16
CA GLY A 72 9.86 5.21 8.22
C GLY A 72 8.66 4.38 7.75
N VAL A 73 8.88 3.17 7.20
CA VAL A 73 7.84 2.23 6.82
C VAL A 73 7.57 1.25 7.96
N LYS A 74 6.31 1.14 8.38
CA LYS A 74 5.84 0.20 9.41
C LYS A 74 5.49 -1.16 8.82
N ASP A 75 4.88 -1.16 7.64
CA ASP A 75 4.45 -2.35 6.93
C ASP A 75 4.36 -2.08 5.42
N ALA A 76 4.63 -3.11 4.63
CA ALA A 76 4.55 -3.10 3.17
C ALA A 76 4.17 -4.50 2.70
N PHE A 77 3.04 -4.62 2.00
CA PHE A 77 2.51 -5.91 1.57
C PHE A 77 1.68 -5.76 0.29
N SER A 78 1.36 -6.90 -0.32
CA SER A 78 0.51 -6.96 -1.50
C SER A 78 -0.83 -7.61 -1.19
N VAL A 79 -1.89 -7.11 -1.80
CA VAL A 79 -3.19 -7.80 -1.88
C VAL A 79 -3.27 -8.48 -3.24
N ALA A 80 -3.64 -9.77 -3.23
CA ALA A 80 -3.68 -10.57 -4.44
C ALA A 80 -4.72 -10.03 -5.43
N GLY A 81 -4.33 -9.98 -6.70
CA GLY A 81 -5.20 -9.77 -7.85
C GLY A 81 -5.32 -11.03 -8.73
N PRO A 82 -6.03 -10.96 -9.87
CA PRO A 82 -6.75 -9.77 -10.32
C PRO A 82 -8.07 -9.57 -9.57
N VAL A 83 -8.43 -8.31 -9.31
CA VAL A 83 -9.79 -7.96 -8.88
C VAL A 83 -10.62 -7.72 -10.14
N LEU A 84 -11.54 -8.63 -10.45
CA LEU A 84 -12.34 -8.52 -11.68
C LEU A 84 -13.36 -7.37 -11.60
N PHE A 85 -13.88 -6.95 -12.75
CA PHE A 85 -14.89 -5.90 -12.84
C PHE A 85 -16.13 -6.22 -11.99
N GLY A 86 -16.60 -5.25 -11.21
CA GLY A 86 -17.72 -5.41 -10.29
C GLY A 86 -17.43 -6.25 -9.04
N GLN A 87 -16.20 -6.74 -8.86
CA GLN A 87 -15.76 -7.44 -7.65
C GLN A 87 -15.06 -6.49 -6.68
N SER A 88 -14.96 -6.96 -5.44
CA SER A 88 -14.26 -6.28 -4.36
C SER A 88 -13.17 -7.18 -3.78
N THR A 89 -12.12 -6.56 -3.27
CA THR A 89 -11.16 -7.21 -2.36
C THR A 89 -11.09 -6.43 -1.05
N ASN A 90 -10.58 -7.08 -0.01
CA ASN A 90 -10.44 -6.46 1.30
C ASN A 90 -9.14 -6.85 1.97
N PHE A 91 -8.66 -5.96 2.83
CA PHE A 91 -7.49 -6.20 3.66
C PHE A 91 -7.60 -5.42 4.97
N THR A 92 -6.77 -5.78 5.93
CA THR A 92 -6.65 -5.07 7.20
C THR A 92 -5.28 -4.41 7.27
N ALA A 93 -5.23 -3.18 7.76
CA ALA A 93 -3.98 -2.47 8.03
C ALA A 93 -3.96 -1.92 9.45
N GLU A 94 -2.88 -2.19 10.18
CA GLU A 94 -2.58 -1.53 11.44
C GLU A 94 -1.79 -0.25 11.16
N VAL A 95 -2.40 0.91 11.43
CA VAL A 95 -1.80 2.22 11.21
C VAL A 95 -1.54 2.85 12.58
N PRO A 96 -0.28 2.95 13.02
CA PRO A 96 0.07 3.67 14.23
C PRO A 96 -0.22 5.17 14.11
N ASP A 97 -0.41 5.83 15.25
CA ASP A 97 -0.60 7.28 15.30
C ASP A 97 0.58 8.02 14.64
N GLY A 98 0.27 9.01 13.80
CA GLY A 98 1.24 9.73 12.98
C GLY A 98 1.75 8.97 11.73
N TYR A 99 1.23 7.78 11.42
CA TYR A 99 1.47 7.09 10.15
C TYR A 99 0.28 7.28 9.20
N VAL A 100 0.54 7.10 7.91
CA VAL A 100 -0.43 7.14 6.82
C VAL A 100 -0.42 5.83 6.06
N LEU A 101 -1.52 5.56 5.34
CA LEU A 101 -1.66 4.42 4.44
C LEU A 101 -1.69 4.91 3.00
N SER A 102 -0.82 4.35 2.17
CA SER A 102 -0.76 4.57 0.72
C SER A 102 -0.99 3.26 -0.01
N LEU A 103 -1.64 3.30 -1.17
CA LEU A 103 -1.86 2.15 -2.04
C LEU A 103 -1.72 2.52 -3.52
N ALA A 104 -1.37 1.54 -4.34
CA ALA A 104 -1.32 1.61 -5.81
C ALA A 104 -1.76 0.29 -6.44
#